data_AF-A0A7C1RDR8-F1
#
_entry.id   AF-A0A7C1RDR8-F1
#
_cell.length_a   1.000
_cell.length_b   1.000
_cell.length_c   1.000
_cell.angle_alpha   90.00
_cell.angle_beta   90.00
_cell.angle_gamma   90.00
#
_symmetry.space_group_name_H-M   'P 1'
#
loop_
_entity.id
_entity.type
_entity.pdbx_description
1 polymer ?
#
loop_
_entity_poly.entity_id
_entity_poly.type
_entity_poly.pdbx_seq_one_letter_code
_entity_poly.pdbx_strand_id
1 'polypeptide(L)'
;GSIIVVVATDAPLVAHQLKRLARRVPVGISKLGGFGSNTSGDIFIAFSTANSGAAKRRGIAKVDMLPNDRMTPLLLATVRATEEAIVNALIAAETMTGINNRTVYSLPHDRLIKILKKYNRLAN
;
A
#
# COMPACT_ATOMS: atom_id res chain seq x y z
N GLY A 1 12.47 9.15 -7.34
CA GLY A 1 12.04 8.12 -6.37
C GLY A 1 10.79 7.50 -6.94
N SER A 2 10.52 6.24 -6.71
CA SER A 2 9.38 5.52 -7.30
C SER A 2 8.79 4.60 -6.26
N ILE A 3 7.53 4.19 -6.41
CA ILE A 3 6.89 3.23 -5.51
C ILE A 3 6.02 2.24 -6.29
N ILE A 4 6.19 0.96 -5.98
CA ILE A 4 5.31 -0.11 -6.44
C ILE A 4 4.54 -0.62 -5.22
N VAL A 5 3.22 -0.67 -5.34
CA VAL A 5 2.36 -1.21 -4.27
C VAL A 5 1.59 -2.41 -4.79
N VAL A 6 1.65 -3.50 -4.02
CA VAL A 6 0.91 -4.73 -4.26
C VAL A 6 -0.14 -4.87 -3.15
N VAL A 7 -1.41 -4.86 -3.53
CA VAL A 7 -2.54 -5.07 -2.61
C VAL A 7 -3.07 -6.50 -2.77
N ALA A 8 -3.10 -7.24 -1.67
CA ALA A 8 -3.67 -8.58 -1.62
C ALA A 8 -4.88 -8.61 -0.68
N THR A 9 -5.91 -9.38 -1.02
CA THR A 9 -7.06 -9.62 -0.15
C THR A 9 -7.68 -10.98 -0.43
N ASP A 10 -8.32 -11.56 0.56
CA ASP A 10 -9.14 -12.76 0.48
C ASP A 10 -10.64 -12.45 0.26
N ALA A 11 -11.03 -11.18 0.15
CA ALA A 11 -12.40 -10.80 -0.18
C ALA A 11 -12.77 -11.24 -1.61
N PRO A 12 -13.99 -11.75 -1.86
CA PRO A 12 -14.45 -12.15 -3.19
C PRO A 12 -14.66 -10.93 -4.08
N LEU A 13 -13.62 -10.56 -4.83
CA LEU A 13 -13.63 -9.39 -5.70
C LEU A 13 -13.37 -9.79 -7.15
N VAL A 14 -14.03 -9.08 -8.06
CA VAL A 14 -13.80 -9.20 -9.51
C VAL A 14 -12.93 -8.04 -10.02
N ALA A 15 -12.47 -8.13 -11.26
CA ALA A 15 -11.45 -7.22 -11.83
C ALA A 15 -11.74 -5.72 -11.65
N HIS A 16 -12.99 -5.29 -11.86
CA HIS A 16 -13.34 -3.88 -11.72
C HIS A 16 -13.33 -3.40 -10.25
N GLN A 17 -13.62 -4.29 -9.29
CA GLN A 17 -13.52 -3.98 -7.86
C GLN A 17 -12.06 -3.93 -7.41
N LEU A 18 -11.21 -4.83 -7.90
CA LEU A 18 -9.76 -4.79 -7.65
C LEU A 18 -9.13 -3.49 -8.19
N LYS A 19 -9.57 -3.01 -9.36
CA LYS A 19 -9.16 -1.69 -9.87
C LYS A 19 -9.57 -0.54 -8.94
N ARG A 20 -10.70 -0.67 -8.23
CA ARG A 20 -11.12 0.32 -7.20
C ARG A 20 -10.21 0.26 -5.98
N LEU A 21 -9.75 -0.92 -5.55
CA LEU A 21 -8.76 -1.06 -4.48
C LEU A 21 -7.42 -0.42 -4.89
N ALA A 22 -6.88 -0.77 -6.06
CA ALA A 22 -5.63 -0.19 -6.55
C ALA A 22 -5.68 1.35 -6.63
N ARG A 23 -6.84 1.92 -6.99
CA ARG A 23 -7.07 3.39 -6.99
C ARG A 23 -7.14 4.03 -5.60
N ARG A 24 -7.11 3.26 -4.51
CA ARG A 24 -7.03 3.79 -3.13
C ARG A 24 -5.61 3.90 -2.61
N VAL A 25 -4.67 3.20 -3.22
CA VAL A 25 -3.25 3.28 -2.86
C VAL A 25 -2.72 4.73 -2.84
N PRO A 26 -2.99 5.60 -3.84
CA PRO A 26 -2.54 6.99 -3.80
C PRO A 26 -2.99 7.78 -2.57
N VAL A 27 -4.16 7.46 -2.01
CA VAL A 27 -4.67 8.14 -0.81
C VAL A 27 -3.85 7.78 0.42
N GLY A 28 -3.34 6.55 0.50
CA GLY A 28 -2.41 6.15 1.57
C GLY A 28 -1.05 6.82 1.42
N ILE A 29 -0.54 6.88 0.19
CA ILE A 29 0.73 7.57 -0.14
C ILE A 29 0.66 9.06 0.19
N SER A 30 -0.44 9.74 -0.15
CA SER A 30 -0.56 11.19 0.01
C SER A 30 -0.59 11.65 1.46
N LYS A 31 -1.07 10.81 2.38
CA LYS A 31 -1.00 11.09 3.82
C LYS A 31 0.43 11.18 4.37
N LEU A 32 1.39 10.57 3.68
CA LEU A 32 2.81 10.61 4.02
C LEU A 32 3.59 11.63 3.18
N GLY A 33 2.88 12.51 2.47
CA GLY A 33 3.47 13.57 1.66
C GLY A 33 3.85 13.16 0.23
N GLY A 34 3.54 11.94 -0.21
CA GLY A 34 3.75 11.53 -1.60
C GLY A 34 2.67 12.11 -2.51
N PHE A 35 3.05 12.90 -3.51
CA PHE A 35 2.11 13.60 -4.40
C PHE A 35 2.22 13.17 -5.88
N GLY A 36 3.02 12.14 -6.19
CA GLY A 36 3.22 11.66 -7.55
C GLY A 36 4.00 12.65 -8.42
N SER A 37 5.25 12.93 -8.03
CA SER A 37 6.09 13.86 -8.79
C SER A 37 6.38 13.34 -10.20
N ASN A 38 6.72 14.23 -11.14
CA ASN A 38 6.94 13.86 -12.55
C ASN A 38 7.98 12.75 -12.76
N THR A 39 8.97 12.65 -11.87
CA THR A 39 10.02 11.63 -11.94
C THR A 39 9.70 10.36 -11.13
N SER A 40 8.48 10.27 -10.58
CA SER A 40 8.01 9.16 -9.77
C SER A 40 7.23 8.14 -10.59
N GLY A 41 7.79 6.94 -10.72
CA GLY A 41 7.10 5.81 -11.31
C GLY A 41 6.20 5.12 -10.29
N ASP A 42 4.95 5.57 -10.19
CA ASP A 42 3.99 5.08 -9.20
C ASP A 42 3.03 4.06 -9.84
N ILE A 43 3.23 2.77 -9.52
CA ILE A 43 2.50 1.66 -10.16
C ILE A 43 1.85 0.78 -9.09
N PHE A 44 0.55 0.49 -9.25
CA PHE A 44 -0.21 -0.26 -8.26
C PHE A 44 -0.94 -1.43 -8.88
N ILE A 45 -0.88 -2.57 -8.21
CA ILE A 45 -1.62 -3.78 -8.57
C ILE A 45 -2.41 -4.28 -7.36
N ALA A 46 -3.62 -4.78 -7.61
CA ALA A 46 -4.44 -5.41 -6.58
C ALA A 46 -4.94 -6.77 -7.09
N PHE A 47 -4.90 -7.78 -6.24
CA PHE A 47 -5.44 -9.11 -6.53
C PHE A 47 -6.26 -9.66 -5.37
N SER A 48 -7.17 -10.58 -5.69
CA SER A 48 -7.94 -11.34 -4.71
C SER A 48 -7.64 -12.83 -4.86
N THR A 49 -7.53 -13.53 -3.73
CA THR A 49 -7.33 -14.99 -3.69
C THR A 49 -8.65 -15.78 -3.64
N ALA A 50 -9.80 -15.12 -3.51
CA ALA A 50 -11.09 -15.76 -3.27
C ALA A 50 -11.60 -16.60 -4.46
N ASN A 51 -11.33 -16.16 -5.69
CA ASN A 51 -11.85 -16.77 -6.91
C ASN A 51 -10.78 -17.62 -7.62
N SER A 52 -10.26 -18.67 -6.95
CA SER A 52 -9.20 -19.54 -7.49
C SER A 52 -9.54 -20.21 -8.82
N GLY A 53 -10.84 -20.39 -9.12
CA GLY A 53 -11.34 -20.91 -10.40
C GLY A 53 -11.58 -19.88 -11.51
N ALA A 54 -11.31 -18.59 -11.30
CA ALA A 54 -11.63 -17.54 -12.27
C ALA A 54 -10.90 -17.68 -13.60
N ALA A 55 -9.70 -18.24 -13.61
CA ALA A 55 -8.86 -18.41 -14.81
C ALA A 55 -9.15 -19.73 -15.58
N LYS A 56 -10.35 -20.28 -15.44
CA LYS A 56 -10.74 -21.54 -16.09
C LYS A 56 -10.61 -21.43 -17.63
N ARG A 57 -9.91 -22.38 -18.26
CA ARG A 57 -9.62 -22.37 -19.71
C ARG A 57 -10.79 -22.78 -20.60
N ARG A 58 -11.79 -23.50 -20.07
CA ARG A 58 -12.90 -24.07 -20.85
C ARG A 58 -14.21 -23.97 -20.07
N GLY A 59 -15.31 -23.82 -20.80
CA GLY A 59 -16.65 -23.69 -20.22
C GLY A 59 -16.83 -22.38 -19.44
N ILE A 60 -17.91 -22.31 -18.66
CA ILE A 60 -18.25 -21.11 -17.88
C ILE A 60 -17.57 -21.20 -16.51
N ALA A 61 -16.92 -20.10 -16.10
CA ALA A 61 -16.44 -19.89 -14.74
C ALA A 61 -17.53 -19.20 -13.91
N LYS A 62 -17.81 -19.74 -12.72
CA LYS A 62 -18.61 -19.04 -11.70
C LYS A 62 -17.64 -18.32 -10.78
N VAL A 63 -17.94 -17.06 -10.47
CA VAL A 63 -17.13 -16.22 -9.60
C VAL A 63 -18.04 -15.57 -8.57
N ASP A 64 -17.53 -15.44 -7.35
CA ASP A 64 -18.19 -14.72 -6.28
C ASP A 64 -17.75 -13.26 -6.31
N MET A 65 -18.71 -12.38 -6.07
CA MET A 65 -18.52 -10.94 -6.06
C MET A 65 -19.20 -10.35 -4.83
N LEU A 66 -18.43 -9.66 -4.00
CA LEU A 66 -18.95 -8.88 -2.89
C LEU A 66 -19.86 -7.76 -3.41
N PRO A 67 -21.03 -7.50 -2.80
CA PRO A 67 -21.86 -6.35 -3.14
C PRO A 67 -21.07 -5.05 -3.02
N ASN A 68 -21.28 -4.13 -3.97
CA ASN A 68 -20.51 -2.88 -4.03
C ASN A 68 -20.66 -2.01 -2.77
N ASP A 69 -21.81 -2.06 -2.09
CA ASP A 69 -22.08 -1.29 -0.86
C ASP A 69 -21.24 -1.77 0.32
N ARG A 70 -20.71 -3.00 0.25
CA ARG A 70 -19.83 -3.60 1.26
C ARG A 70 -18.34 -3.32 1.00
N MET A 71 -18.00 -2.57 -0.05
CA MET A 71 -16.61 -2.29 -0.44
C MET A 71 -15.92 -1.24 0.43
N THR A 72 -16.67 -0.30 1.03
CA THR A 72 -16.08 0.85 1.73
C THR A 72 -15.04 0.46 2.79
N PRO A 73 -15.26 -0.58 3.64
CA PRO A 73 -14.25 -1.05 4.57
C PRO A 73 -12.95 -1.53 3.90
N LEU A 74 -13.03 -2.24 2.76
CA LEU A 74 -11.85 -2.72 2.02
C LEU A 74 -11.08 -1.56 1.38
N LEU A 75 -11.79 -0.55 0.90
CA LEU A 75 -11.17 0.67 0.36
C LEU A 75 -10.40 1.42 1.45
N LEU A 76 -11.00 1.59 2.63
CA LEU A 76 -10.34 2.21 3.78
C LEU A 76 -9.16 1.38 4.29
N ALA A 77 -9.32 0.05 4.36
CA ALA A 77 -8.24 -0.86 4.76
C ALA A 77 -7.05 -0.77 3.81
N THR A 78 -7.29 -0.65 2.50
CA THR A 78 -6.22 -0.45 1.50
C THR A 78 -5.44 0.83 1.76
N VAL A 79 -6.12 1.94 2.11
CA VAL A 79 -5.47 3.22 2.46
C VAL A 79 -4.58 3.04 3.69
N ARG A 80 -5.12 2.47 4.77
CA ARG A 80 -4.40 2.28 6.04
C ARG A 80 -3.20 1.35 5.88
N ALA A 81 -3.39 0.21 5.20
CA ALA A 81 -2.32 -0.75 4.97
C ALA A 81 -1.20 -0.16 4.09
N THR A 82 -1.55 0.66 3.09
CA THR A 82 -0.54 1.37 2.27
C THR A 82 0.26 2.36 3.11
N GLU A 83 -0.44 3.20 3.89
CA GLU A 83 0.17 4.20 4.78
C GLU A 83 1.15 3.52 5.76
N GLU A 84 0.70 2.49 6.47
CA GLU A 84 1.52 1.79 7.46
C GLU A 84 2.69 1.01 6.81
N ALA A 85 2.49 0.39 5.65
CA ALA A 85 3.56 -0.34 4.95
C ALA A 85 4.72 0.58 4.55
N ILE A 86 4.44 1.82 4.12
CA ILE A 86 5.48 2.80 3.80
C ILE A 86 6.24 3.22 5.05
N VAL A 87 5.53 3.48 6.16
CA VAL A 87 6.18 3.79 7.44
C VAL A 87 7.06 2.63 7.90
N ASN A 88 6.56 1.39 7.83
CA ASN A 88 7.32 0.20 8.20
C ASN A 88 8.59 0.04 7.36
N ALA A 89 8.54 0.32 6.06
CA ALA A 89 9.72 0.28 5.20
C ALA A 89 10.79 1.29 5.64
N LEU A 90 10.40 2.50 6.04
CA LEU A 90 11.34 3.52 6.54
C LEU A 90 11.91 3.16 7.93
N ILE A 91 11.10 2.54 8.79
CA ILE A 91 11.51 2.11 10.13
C ILE A 91 12.48 0.93 10.04
N ALA A 92 12.21 -0.04 9.17
CA ALA A 92 13.03 -1.24 9.00
C ALA A 92 14.30 -1.01 8.17
N ALA A 93 14.40 0.10 7.43
CA ALA A 93 15.56 0.41 6.62
C ALA A 93 16.81 0.66 7.49
N GLU A 94 17.95 0.16 7.04
CA GLU A 94 19.26 0.39 7.66
C GLU A 94 20.05 1.43 6.86
N THR A 95 20.99 2.11 7.53
CA THR A 95 21.91 3.03 6.87
C THR A 95 22.82 2.25 5.93
N MET A 96 22.94 2.69 4.68
CA MET A 96 23.77 2.01 3.68
C MET A 96 24.65 3.00 2.90
N THR A 97 25.83 2.55 2.49
CA THR A 97 26.68 3.25 1.53
C THR A 97 26.69 2.48 0.23
N GLY A 98 26.29 3.12 -0.87
CA GLY A 98 26.24 2.54 -2.21
C GLY A 98 27.33 3.09 -3.13
N ILE A 99 27.03 3.06 -4.44
CA ILE A 99 27.91 3.55 -5.50
C ILE A 99 28.37 5.00 -5.26
N ASN A 100 29.58 5.32 -5.71
CA ASN A 100 30.18 6.66 -5.58
C ASN A 100 30.28 7.15 -4.12
N ASN A 101 30.47 6.24 -3.16
CA ASN A 101 30.52 6.53 -1.71
C ASN A 101 29.28 7.29 -1.20
N ARG A 102 28.12 7.11 -1.86
CA ARG A 102 26.88 7.76 -1.45
C ARG A 102 26.26 7.02 -0.28
N THR A 103 26.21 7.66 0.89
CA THR A 103 25.50 7.14 2.06
C THR A 103 24.06 7.63 2.10
N VAL A 104 23.13 6.71 2.32
CA VAL A 104 21.72 6.98 2.63
C VAL A 104 21.46 6.49 4.05
N TYR A 105 21.03 7.40 4.92
CA TYR A 105 20.79 7.10 6.33
C TYR A 105 19.39 6.54 6.54
N SER A 106 19.29 5.58 7.46
CA SER A 106 18.03 5.13 8.03
C SER A 106 17.30 6.26 8.76
N LEU A 107 15.99 6.07 8.98
CA LEU A 107 15.19 7.02 9.76
C LEU A 107 15.66 6.97 11.23
N PRO A 108 16.10 8.08 11.84
CA PRO A 108 16.61 8.06 13.22
C PRO A 108 15.46 7.92 14.23
N HIS A 109 15.26 6.71 14.75
CA HIS A 109 14.11 6.36 15.61
C HIS A 109 14.01 7.24 16.86
N ASP A 110 15.11 7.54 17.55
CA ASP A 110 15.09 8.41 18.74
C ASP A 110 14.57 9.82 18.43
N ARG A 111 14.96 10.37 17.28
CA ARG A 111 14.49 11.69 16.84
C ARG A 111 13.02 11.63 16.45
N LEU A 112 12.60 10.57 15.77
CA LEU A 112 11.20 10.34 15.43
C LEU A 112 10.33 10.30 16.69
N ILE A 113 10.71 9.50 17.69
CA ILE A 113 9.98 9.38 18.97
C ILE A 113 9.88 10.74 19.67
N LYS A 114 10.98 11.50 19.75
CA LYS A 114 10.98 12.86 20.33
C LYS A 114 10.00 13.79 19.61
N ILE A 115 9.94 13.72 18.28
CA ILE A 115 9.01 14.53 17.47
C ILE A 115 7.57 14.09 17.73
N LEU A 116 7.27 12.78 17.72
CA LEU A 116 5.93 12.28 17.99
C LEU A 116 5.43 12.67 19.38
N LYS A 117 6.29 12.62 20.41
CA LYS A 117 5.98 13.12 21.76
C LYS A 117 5.67 14.61 21.75
N LYS A 118 6.49 15.43 21.09
CA LYS A 118 6.28 16.89 20.98
C LYS A 118 4.89 17.26 20.44
N TYR A 119 4.35 16.45 19.53
CA TYR A 119 3.04 16.70 18.91
C TYR A 119 1.89 15.87 19.53
N ASN A 120 2.10 15.19 20.65
CA ASN A 120 1.10 14.32 21.29
C ASN A 120 0.53 13.28 20.31
N ARG A 121 1.44 12.58 19.60
CA ARG A 121 1.12 11.54 18.61
C ARG A 121 1.78 10.20 18.89
N LEU A 122 2.54 10.08 19.99
CA LEU A 122 2.99 8.78 20.46
C LEU A 122 1.86 8.15 21.28
N ALA A 123 1.42 6.96 20.91
CA ALA A 123 0.46 6.20 21.71
C ALA A 123 1.10 5.82 23.06
N ASN A 124 0.30 5.90 24.13
CA ASN A 124 0.70 5.50 25.47
C ASN A 124 0.82 3.99 25.60
#